data_AF-A0A066RYJ1-F1
#
_entry.id   AF-A0A066RYJ1-F1
#
_cell.length_a   1.000
_cell.length_b   1.000
_cell.length_c   1.000
_cell.angle_alpha   90.00
_cell.angle_beta   90.00
_cell.angle_gamma   90.00
#
_symmetry.space_group_name_H-M   'P 1'
#
loop_
_entity.id
_entity.type
_entity.pdbx_description
1 polymer ?
#
loop_
_entity_poly.entity_id
_entity_poly.type
_entity_poly.pdbx_seq_one_letter_code
_entity_poly.pdbx_strand_id
1 'polypeptide(L)'
;MFGFFKKRKKKESPQSEAKNNNFFVIAQAIRKSEPAVQIAVGDSIRLAQSMFKVSFPSRSFFQDLPLNEKVDYLDKLVSFENALNEKGDKISAFGFILFRLWLVALIDTDSDAFSAINEELEYLCKKK
;
A
#
# COMPACT_ATOMS: atom_id res chain seq x y z
N MET A 1 -2.03 12.28 43.28
CA MET A 1 -1.19 11.20 42.71
C MET A 1 -1.64 10.93 41.29
N PHE A 2 -0.65 10.73 40.41
CA PHE A 2 -0.67 10.30 39.01
C PHE A 2 -1.71 9.21 38.71
N GLY A 3 -2.33 9.07 37.53
CA GLY A 3 -2.14 9.73 36.25
C GLY A 3 -3.16 9.15 35.27
N PHE A 4 -4.11 9.96 34.82
CA PHE A 4 -5.01 9.61 33.74
C PHE A 4 -4.28 9.84 32.41
N PHE A 5 -3.57 8.83 31.92
CA PHE A 5 -3.19 8.79 30.51
C PHE A 5 -4.47 8.62 29.67
N LYS A 6 -5.11 9.76 29.36
CA LYS A 6 -5.99 9.86 28.19
C LYS A 6 -5.14 9.42 27.01
N LYS A 7 -5.35 8.19 26.54
CA LYS A 7 -4.98 7.77 25.19
C LYS A 7 -5.46 8.89 24.27
N ARG A 8 -4.52 9.69 23.76
CA ARG A 8 -4.77 10.60 22.66
C ARG A 8 -5.24 9.69 21.54
N LYS A 9 -6.56 9.63 21.30
CA LYS A 9 -7.06 9.21 20.00
C LYS A 9 -6.37 10.15 19.03
N LYS A 10 -5.30 9.69 18.36
CA LYS A 10 -4.81 10.33 17.15
C LYS A 10 -6.06 10.47 16.30
N LYS A 11 -6.52 11.71 16.09
CA LYS A 11 -7.53 11.96 15.08
C LYS A 11 -6.82 11.61 13.78
N GLU A 12 -7.08 10.42 13.25
CA GLU A 12 -6.79 10.12 11.86
C GLU A 12 -7.36 11.28 11.04
N SER A 13 -6.57 11.84 10.13
CA SER A 13 -7.13 12.85 9.25
C SER A 13 -8.19 12.18 8.37
N PRO A 14 -9.30 12.86 8.00
CA PRO A 14 -10.31 12.27 7.12
C PRO A 14 -9.74 11.72 5.79
N GLN A 15 -8.60 12.28 5.34
CA GLN A 15 -7.87 11.80 4.18
C GLN A 15 -7.11 10.49 4.43
N SER A 16 -6.58 10.28 5.64
CA SER A 16 -5.95 9.01 6.03
C SER A 16 -6.99 7.90 6.15
N GLU A 17 -8.14 8.17 6.80
CA GLU A 17 -9.27 7.23 6.89
C GLU A 17 -9.76 6.79 5.50
N ALA A 18 -9.96 7.75 4.58
CA ALA A 18 -10.44 7.44 3.23
C ALA A 18 -9.45 6.56 2.42
N LYS A 19 -8.14 6.82 2.54
CA LYS A 19 -7.09 6.04 1.86
C LYS A 19 -6.99 4.62 2.41
N ASN A 20 -7.04 4.48 3.73
CA ASN A 20 -7.02 3.18 4.41
C ASN A 20 -8.27 2.38 4.02
N ASN A 21 -9.43 3.01 3.97
CA ASN A 21 -10.68 2.38 3.54
C ASN A 21 -10.60 1.86 2.09
N ASN A 22 -10.04 2.65 1.17
CA ASN A 22 -9.86 2.22 -0.22
C ASN A 22 -8.98 0.97 -0.35
N PHE A 23 -7.91 0.88 0.45
CA PHE A 23 -7.07 -0.32 0.48
C PHE A 23 -7.88 -1.56 0.89
N PHE A 24 -8.60 -1.50 2.00
CA PHE A 24 -9.35 -2.67 2.51
C PHE A 24 -10.50 -3.07 1.59
N VAL A 25 -11.16 -2.12 0.93
CA VAL A 25 -12.20 -2.42 -0.08
C VAL A 25 -11.60 -3.23 -1.23
N ILE A 26 -10.47 -2.80 -1.78
CA ILE A 26 -9.80 -3.50 -2.89
C ILE A 26 -9.30 -4.88 -2.42
N ALA A 27 -8.63 -4.95 -1.27
CA ALA A 27 -8.10 -6.20 -0.73
C ALA A 27 -9.21 -7.23 -0.43
N GLN A 28 -10.35 -6.80 0.13
CA GLN A 28 -11.50 -7.68 0.34
C GLN A 28 -12.13 -8.17 -0.96
N ALA A 29 -12.20 -7.31 -1.99
CA ALA A 29 -12.70 -7.71 -3.29
C ALA A 29 -11.82 -8.82 -3.90
N ILE A 30 -10.49 -8.69 -3.79
CA ILE A 30 -9.54 -9.71 -4.24
C ILE A 30 -9.65 -10.98 -3.40
N ARG A 31 -9.82 -10.89 -2.07
CA ARG A 31 -10.03 -12.08 -1.23
C ARG A 31 -11.25 -12.91 -1.62
N LYS A 32 -12.28 -12.26 -2.15
CA LYS A 32 -13.52 -12.90 -2.61
C LYS A 32 -13.43 -13.36 -4.07
N SER A 33 -12.37 -13.01 -4.80
CA SER A 33 -12.17 -13.44 -6.17
C SER A 33 -11.61 -14.86 -6.26
N GLU A 34 -11.57 -15.39 -7.48
CA GLU A 34 -11.01 -16.70 -7.76
C GLU A 34 -9.53 -16.81 -7.33
N PRO A 35 -9.05 -18.02 -6.97
CA PRO A 35 -7.66 -18.23 -6.54
C PRO A 35 -6.62 -17.73 -7.55
N ALA A 36 -6.87 -17.90 -8.85
CA ALA A 36 -5.98 -17.43 -9.91
C ALA A 36 -5.79 -15.91 -9.88
N VAL A 37 -6.87 -15.14 -9.62
CA VAL A 37 -6.80 -13.69 -9.49
C VAL A 37 -6.03 -13.29 -8.23
N GLN A 38 -6.27 -13.97 -7.10
CA GLN A 38 -5.52 -13.72 -5.87
C GLN A 38 -4.01 -13.92 -6.04
N ILE A 39 -3.62 -15.01 -6.71
CA ILE A 39 -2.22 -15.32 -7.01
C ILE A 39 -1.63 -14.24 -7.92
N ALA A 40 -2.29 -13.93 -9.04
CA ALA A 40 -1.78 -12.95 -9.99
C ALA A 40 -1.64 -11.53 -9.38
N VAL A 41 -2.56 -11.13 -8.50
CA VAL A 41 -2.39 -9.89 -7.73
C VAL A 41 -1.19 -10.00 -6.77
N GLY A 42 -1.05 -11.11 -6.04
CA GLY A 42 0.09 -11.35 -5.15
C GLY A 42 1.44 -11.29 -5.87
N ASP A 43 1.53 -11.88 -7.06
CA ASP A 43 2.70 -11.79 -7.94
C ASP A 43 3.01 -10.36 -8.36
N SER A 44 1.97 -9.59 -8.68
CA SER A 44 2.10 -8.18 -9.07
C SER A 44 2.56 -7.29 -7.91
N ILE A 45 2.08 -7.55 -6.69
CA ILE A 45 2.57 -6.89 -5.47
C ILE A 45 4.05 -7.23 -5.25
N ARG A 46 4.45 -8.50 -5.40
CA ARG A 46 5.86 -8.93 -5.28
C ARG A 46 6.76 -8.25 -6.33
N LEU A 47 6.25 -8.08 -7.54
CA LEU A 47 6.95 -7.34 -8.60
C LEU A 47 7.15 -5.88 -8.20
N ALA A 48 6.09 -5.20 -7.76
CA ALA A 48 6.16 -3.81 -7.30
C ALA A 48 7.14 -3.64 -6.12
N GLN A 49 7.12 -4.56 -5.15
CA GLN A 49 8.10 -4.61 -4.05
C GLN A 49 9.54 -4.78 -4.55
N SER A 50 9.75 -5.60 -5.57
CA SER A 50 11.08 -5.82 -6.15
C SER A 50 11.58 -4.57 -6.86
N MET A 51 10.72 -3.89 -7.63
CA MET A 51 11.04 -2.61 -8.26
C MET A 51 11.38 -1.53 -7.22
N PHE A 52 10.63 -1.50 -6.12
CA PHE A 52 10.91 -0.61 -5.00
C PHE A 52 12.30 -0.87 -4.39
N LYS A 53 12.65 -2.13 -4.12
CA LYS A 53 13.96 -2.50 -3.58
C LYS A 53 15.14 -2.16 -4.48
N VAL A 54 14.92 -2.12 -5.80
CA VAL A 54 15.94 -1.66 -6.76
C VAL A 54 16.15 -0.15 -6.64
N SER A 55 15.09 0.60 -6.37
CA SER A 55 15.14 2.07 -6.28
C SER A 55 15.56 2.56 -4.89
N PHE A 56 15.22 1.80 -3.84
CA PHE A 56 15.44 2.20 -2.45
C PHE A 56 15.97 1.02 -1.63
N PRO A 57 17.11 1.20 -0.92
CA PRO A 57 17.75 0.13 -0.16
C PRO A 57 16.93 -0.31 1.07
N SER A 58 16.06 0.55 1.60
CA SER A 58 15.20 0.23 2.73
C SER A 58 13.93 1.08 2.77
N ARG A 59 12.96 0.65 3.59
CA ARG A 59 11.74 1.44 3.87
C ARG A 59 12.09 2.75 4.58
N SER A 60 13.00 2.71 5.54
CA SER A 60 13.45 3.90 6.28
C SER A 60 14.09 4.91 5.34
N PHE A 61 14.92 4.46 4.40
CA PHE A 61 15.52 5.34 3.39
C PHE A 61 14.44 6.10 2.62
N PHE A 62 13.41 5.42 2.14
CA PHE A 62 12.29 6.07 1.45
C PHE A 62 11.50 7.02 2.35
N GLN A 63 11.34 6.69 3.63
CA GLN A 63 10.69 7.56 4.62
C GLN A 63 11.51 8.82 4.96
N ASP A 64 12.83 8.75 4.83
CA ASP A 64 13.72 9.88 5.10
C ASP A 64 13.86 10.82 3.89
N LEU A 65 13.39 10.40 2.71
CA LEU A 65 13.42 11.24 1.51
C LEU A 65 12.60 12.53 1.66
N PRO A 66 13.01 13.60 0.96
CA PRO A 66 12.19 14.78 0.76
C PRO A 66 10.79 14.45 0.22
N LEU A 67 9.78 15.23 0.60
CA LEU A 67 8.39 14.98 0.21
C LEU A 67 8.21 14.95 -1.32
N ASN A 68 8.90 15.84 -2.04
CA ASN A 68 8.88 15.86 -3.51
C ASN A 68 9.39 14.54 -4.11
N GLU A 69 10.48 13.97 -3.59
CA GLU A 69 11.01 12.69 -4.10
C GLU A 69 10.07 11.51 -3.82
N LYS A 70 9.40 11.52 -2.66
CA LYS A 70 8.35 10.54 -2.34
C LYS A 70 7.18 10.66 -3.32
N VAL A 71 6.71 11.88 -3.58
CA VAL A 71 5.62 12.16 -4.52
C VAL A 71 6.01 11.75 -5.93
N ASP A 72 7.21 12.09 -6.41
CA ASP A 72 7.71 11.71 -7.73
C ASP A 72 7.70 10.18 -7.93
N TYR A 73 8.03 9.42 -6.89
CA TYR A 73 7.96 7.96 -6.96
C TYR A 73 6.52 7.44 -6.99
N LEU A 74 5.63 8.02 -6.17
CA LEU A 74 4.21 7.66 -6.20
C LEU A 74 3.57 7.98 -7.56
N ASP A 75 3.95 9.08 -8.19
CA ASP A 75 3.45 9.48 -9.52
C ASP A 75 3.96 8.54 -10.62
N LYS A 76 5.19 8.02 -10.50
CA LYS A 76 5.69 6.95 -11.37
C LYS A 76 4.86 5.68 -11.22
N LEU A 77 4.47 5.30 -10.00
CA LEU A 77 3.58 4.16 -9.77
C LEU A 77 2.19 4.41 -10.38
N VAL A 78 1.60 5.59 -10.20
CA VAL A 78 0.31 5.95 -10.83
C VAL A 78 0.39 5.87 -12.35
N SER A 79 1.47 6.38 -12.94
CA SER A 79 1.69 6.31 -14.39
C SER A 79 1.78 4.87 -14.88
N PHE A 80 2.44 4.00 -14.12
CA PHE A 80 2.54 2.58 -14.43
C PHE A 80 1.18 1.86 -14.27
N GLU A 81 0.43 2.16 -13.22
CA GLU A 81 -0.95 1.66 -13.01
C GLU A 81 -1.85 2.01 -14.19
N ASN A 82 -1.80 3.27 -14.65
CA ASN A 82 -2.58 3.72 -15.79
C ASN A 82 -2.18 3.00 -17.07
N ALA A 83 -0.88 2.85 -17.33
CA ALA A 83 -0.38 2.12 -18.50
C ALA A 83 -0.80 0.63 -18.51
N LEU A 84 -0.86 -0.02 -17.34
CA LEU A 84 -1.37 -1.39 -17.21
C LEU A 84 -2.87 -1.45 -17.50
N ASN A 85 -3.65 -0.51 -16.96
CA ASN A 85 -5.08 -0.42 -17.21
C ASN A 85 -5.41 -0.18 -18.69
N GLU A 86 -4.67 0.71 -19.35
CA GLU A 86 -4.82 0.99 -20.79
C GLU A 86 -4.52 -0.25 -21.65
N LYS A 87 -3.57 -1.08 -21.22
CA LYS A 87 -3.25 -2.36 -21.87
C LYS A 87 -4.24 -3.48 -21.54
N GLY A 88 -5.22 -3.23 -20.69
CA GLY A 88 -6.20 -4.21 -20.24
C GLY A 88 -5.72 -5.13 -19.11
N ASP A 89 -4.51 -4.93 -18.59
CA ASP A 89 -3.96 -5.71 -17.47
C ASP A 89 -4.40 -5.13 -16.12
N LYS A 90 -5.70 -5.28 -15.85
CA LYS A 90 -6.34 -4.78 -14.63
C LYS A 90 -5.86 -5.50 -13.38
N ILE A 91 -5.50 -6.77 -13.50
CA ILE A 91 -5.06 -7.60 -12.37
C ILE A 91 -3.73 -7.09 -11.84
N SER A 92 -2.76 -6.87 -12.74
CA SER A 92 -1.48 -6.28 -12.35
C SER A 92 -1.67 -4.87 -11.82
N ALA A 93 -2.54 -4.07 -12.44
CA ALA A 93 -2.84 -2.72 -11.95
C ALA A 93 -3.31 -2.71 -10.48
N PHE A 94 -4.17 -3.65 -10.07
CA PHE A 94 -4.58 -3.77 -8.66
C PHE A 94 -3.42 -4.09 -7.71
N GLY A 95 -2.48 -4.94 -8.11
CA GLY A 95 -1.29 -5.23 -7.30
C GLY A 95 -0.42 -3.99 -7.08
N PHE A 96 -0.23 -3.18 -8.12
CA PHE A 96 0.50 -1.92 -8.02
C PHE A 96 -0.25 -0.87 -7.18
N ILE A 97 -1.58 -0.76 -7.33
CA ILE A 97 -2.42 0.14 -6.52
C ILE A 97 -2.30 -0.22 -5.02
N LEU A 98 -2.42 -1.51 -4.68
CA LEU A 98 -2.29 -1.96 -3.28
C LEU A 98 -0.90 -1.64 -2.71
N PHE A 99 0.15 -1.85 -3.50
CA PHE A 99 1.51 -1.50 -3.09
C PHE A 99 1.70 0.01 -2.91
N ARG A 100 1.14 0.83 -3.81
CA ARG A 100 1.19 2.30 -3.69
C ARG A 100 0.44 2.79 -2.45
N LEU A 101 -0.74 2.26 -2.16
CA LEU A 101 -1.50 2.59 -0.96
C LEU A 101 -0.72 2.22 0.32
N TRP A 102 0.00 1.08 0.31
CA TRP A 102 0.91 0.72 1.39
C TRP A 102 2.07 1.72 1.55
N LEU A 103 2.65 2.24 0.46
CA LEU A 103 3.66 3.30 0.53
C LEU A 103 3.10 4.61 1.07
N VAL A 104 1.87 4.95 0.72
CA VAL A 104 1.21 6.14 1.27
C VAL A 104 1.00 5.99 2.78
N ALA A 105 0.57 4.82 3.24
CA ALA A 105 0.45 4.51 4.66
C ALA A 105 1.82 4.54 5.38
N LEU A 106 2.88 4.07 4.70
CA LEU A 106 4.26 4.14 5.21
C LEU A 106 4.71 5.60 5.44
N ILE A 107 4.29 6.52 4.58
CA ILE A 107 4.59 7.96 4.71
C ILE A 107 3.76 8.62 5.82
N ASP A 108 2.49 8.22 5.97
CA ASP A 108 1.55 8.88 6.89
C ASP A 108 1.88 8.65 8.39
N THR A 109 2.82 7.74 8.72
CA THR A 109 3.26 7.42 10.10
C THR A 109 2.13 7.13 11.09
N ASP A 110 0.97 6.70 10.59
CA ASP A 110 -0.06 6.09 11.41
C ASP A 110 0.28 4.61 11.59
N SER A 111 0.78 4.27 12.77
CA SER A 111 1.29 2.93 13.08
C SER A 111 0.22 1.85 12.99
N ASP A 112 -1.03 2.19 13.33
CA ASP A 112 -2.08 1.21 13.49
C ASP A 112 -2.66 0.85 12.12
N ALA A 113 -2.93 1.86 11.29
CA ALA A 113 -3.33 1.67 9.90
C ALA A 113 -2.24 0.96 9.07
N PHE A 114 -0.98 1.36 9.24
CA PHE A 114 0.12 0.73 8.51
C PHE A 114 0.27 -0.75 8.87
N SER A 115 0.15 -1.12 10.15
CA SER A 115 0.23 -2.52 10.59
C SER A 115 -0.86 -3.37 9.93
N ALA A 116 -2.11 -2.90 9.95
CA ALA A 116 -3.24 -3.61 9.36
C ALA A 116 -3.10 -3.76 7.83
N ILE A 117 -2.62 -2.72 7.13
CA ILE A 117 -2.33 -2.78 5.69
C ILE A 117 -1.18 -3.76 5.41
N ASN A 118 -0.13 -3.75 6.22
CA ASN A 118 1.03 -4.64 6.04
C ASN A 118 0.64 -6.12 6.21
N GLU A 119 -0.16 -6.45 7.22
CA GLU A 119 -0.67 -7.81 7.43
C GLU A 119 -1.48 -8.32 6.22
N GLU A 120 -2.35 -7.47 5.69
CA GLU A 120 -3.19 -7.81 4.55
C GLU A 120 -2.37 -7.98 3.27
N LEU A 121 -1.38 -7.12 3.06
CA LEU A 121 -0.48 -7.19 1.91
C LEU A 121 0.40 -8.46 1.98
N GLU A 122 0.87 -8.84 3.17
CA GLU A 122 1.56 -10.11 3.37
C GLU A 122 0.67 -11.32 3.09
N TYR A 123 -0.60 -11.28 3.48
CA TYR A 123 -1.55 -12.36 3.18
C TYR A 123 -1.66 -12.57 1.67
N LEU A 124 -1.84 -11.49 0.90
CA LEU A 124 -1.96 -11.56 -0.56
C LEU A 124 -0.66 -12.06 -1.22
N CYS A 125 0.50 -11.65 -0.70
CA CYS A 125 1.80 -12.12 -1.20
C CYS A 125 2.12 -13.59 -0.90
N LYS A 126 1.53 -14.17 0.16
CA LYS A 126 1.76 -15.56 0.58
C LYS A 126 0.97 -16.59 -0.25
N LYS A 127 -0.05 -16.16 -1.00
CA LYS A 127 -0.78 -17.02 -1.92
C LYS A 127 0.12 -17.43 -3.09
N LYS A 128 0.14 -18.74 -3.38
CA LYS A 128 0.87 -19.40 -4.46
C LYS A 128 -0.06 -20.39 -5.14
#